data_AF-A0A7W4CX51-F1
#
_entry.id   AF-A0A7W4CX51-F1
#
_cell.length_a   1.000
_cell.length_b   1.000
_cell.length_c   1.000
_cell.angle_alpha   90.00
_cell.angle_beta   90.00
_cell.angle_gamma   90.00
#
_symmetry.space_group_name_H-M   'P 1'
#
loop_
_entity.id
_entity.type
_entity.pdbx_description
1 polymer ?
#
loop_
_entity_poly.entity_id
_entity_poly.type
_entity_poly.pdbx_seq_one_letter_code
_entity_poly.pdbx_strand_id
1 'polypeptide(L)'
;MTDLYVLRDIDNRDDDGAPYETEPTTLADLANYIDGPLLSDLTDYGGDEVRQIAAEMRGGRFSDESRARLRELSVHVRKADS
;
A
#
# COMPACT_ATOMS: atom_id res chain seq x y z
N MET A 1 -9.80 15.79 11.45
CA MET A 1 -9.04 14.59 11.88
C MET A 1 -8.53 13.94 10.62
N THR A 2 -7.22 13.72 10.52
CA THR A 2 -6.65 13.00 9.37
C THR A 2 -6.88 11.51 9.60
N ASP A 3 -7.49 10.84 8.62
CA ASP A 3 -7.68 9.39 8.69
C ASP A 3 -6.31 8.68 8.61
N LEU A 4 -6.10 7.72 9.50
CA LEU A 4 -4.90 6.89 9.53
C LEU A 4 -5.20 5.50 8.98
N TYR A 5 -4.19 4.87 8.41
CA TYR A 5 -4.28 3.61 7.70
C TYR A 5 -3.09 2.72 8.04
N VAL A 6 -3.33 1.41 7.98
CA VAL A 6 -2.32 0.36 8.13
C VAL A 6 -2.22 -0.37 6.79
N LEU A 7 -1.00 -0.50 6.28
CA LEU A 7 -0.67 -1.35 5.14
C LEU A 7 -0.01 -2.61 5.66
N ARG A 8 -0.43 -3.76 5.12
CA ARG A 8 0.19 -5.06 5.35
C ARG A 8 0.51 -5.70 4.01
N ASP A 9 1.78 -5.95 3.78
CA ASP A 9 2.28 -6.64 2.60
C ASP A 9 2.55 -8.10 2.97
N ILE A 10 1.80 -9.01 2.36
CA ILE A 10 1.90 -10.43 2.69
C ILE A 10 3.10 -11.09 2.02
N ASP A 11 3.63 -10.57 0.92
CA ASP A 11 4.73 -11.21 0.21
C ASP A 11 6.08 -10.65 0.63
N ASN A 12 6.12 -9.41 1.13
CA ASN A 12 7.31 -8.85 1.78
C ASN A 12 7.41 -9.31 3.25
N ARG A 13 8.53 -9.94 3.62
CA ARG A 13 8.75 -10.59 4.92
C ARG A 13 9.96 -10.00 5.64
N ASP A 14 9.86 -9.80 6.94
CA ASP A 14 10.99 -9.45 7.80
C ASP A 14 11.88 -10.66 8.13
N ASP A 15 12.94 -10.43 8.90
CA ASP A 15 13.92 -11.47 9.30
C ASP A 15 13.29 -12.60 10.13
N ASP A 16 12.18 -12.34 10.81
CA ASP A 16 11.41 -13.31 11.58
C ASP A 16 10.36 -14.05 10.73
N GLY A 17 10.26 -13.70 9.44
CA GLY A 17 9.28 -14.27 8.50
C GLY A 17 7.86 -13.75 8.71
N ALA A 18 7.67 -12.64 9.41
CA ALA A 18 6.38 -11.97 9.51
C ALA A 18 6.17 -11.05 8.29
N PRO A 19 4.91 -10.90 7.81
CA PRO A 19 4.59 -9.89 6.80
C PRO A 19 4.99 -8.50 7.26
N TYR A 20 5.49 -7.68 6.33
CA TYR A 20 5.69 -6.27 6.55
C TYR A 20 4.35 -5.59 6.87
N GLU A 21 4.30 -4.83 7.97
CA GLU A 21 3.13 -4.06 8.37
C GLU A 21 3.58 -2.67 8.85
N THR A 22 2.89 -1.63 8.40
CA THR A 22 3.18 -0.26 8.82
C THR A 22 2.46 0.07 10.12
N GLU A 23 3.05 0.93 10.95
CA GLU A 23 2.29 1.67 11.96
C GLU A 23 1.16 2.49 11.31
N PRO A 24 0.08 2.84 12.04
CA PRO A 24 -0.98 3.72 11.54
C PRO A 24 -0.41 5.05 11.01
N THR A 25 -0.60 5.29 9.72
CA THR A 25 -0.01 6.45 9.03
C THR A 25 -0.96 7.02 7.97
N THR A 26 -0.57 8.11 7.32
CA THR A 26 -1.41 8.77 6.31
C THR A 26 -1.37 8.02 4.97
N LEU A 27 -2.39 8.20 4.12
CA LEU A 27 -2.34 7.68 2.75
C LEU A 27 -1.13 8.22 1.96
N ALA A 28 -0.72 9.45 2.21
CA ALA A 28 0.43 10.05 1.54
C ALA A 28 1.74 9.33 1.91
N ASP A 29 1.89 8.91 3.17
CA ASP A 29 3.04 8.14 3.61
C ASP A 29 3.01 6.72 3.04
N LEU A 30 1.84 6.06 3.06
CA LEU A 30 1.68 4.75 2.43
C LEU A 30 2.00 4.78 0.93
N ALA A 31 1.67 5.86 0.22
CA ALA A 31 1.99 6.01 -1.19
C ALA A 31 3.50 5.92 -1.48
N ASN A 32 4.36 6.29 -0.53
CA ASN A 32 5.81 6.15 -0.69
C ASN A 32 6.26 4.69 -0.65
N TYR A 33 5.57 3.83 0.11
CA TYR A 33 5.81 2.39 0.08
C TYR A 33 5.36 1.78 -1.26
N ILE A 34 4.17 2.18 -1.72
CA ILE A 34 3.57 1.70 -2.98
C ILE A 34 4.46 2.07 -4.19
N ASP A 35 4.90 3.31 -4.29
CA ASP A 35 5.71 3.83 -5.41
C ASP A 35 7.23 3.56 -5.28
N GLY A 36 7.63 2.87 -4.21
CA GLY A 36 9.03 2.56 -3.93
C GLY A 36 9.24 1.06 -3.79
N PRO A 37 9.27 0.52 -2.56
CA PRO A 37 9.40 -0.92 -2.30
C PRO A 37 8.50 -1.80 -3.18
N LEU A 38 7.18 -1.61 -3.13
CA LEU A 38 6.25 -2.46 -3.86
C LEU A 38 6.44 -2.36 -5.38
N LEU A 39 6.57 -1.13 -5.91
CA LEU A 39 6.77 -0.92 -7.35
C LEU A 39 8.07 -1.52 -7.85
N SER A 40 9.13 -1.53 -7.03
CA SER A 40 10.44 -2.08 -7.41
C SER A 40 10.41 -3.60 -7.52
N ASP A 41 9.58 -4.27 -6.71
CA ASP A 41 9.42 -5.72 -6.72
C ASP A 41 8.56 -6.22 -7.90
N LEU A 42 7.77 -5.33 -8.52
CA LEU A 42 6.97 -5.62 -9.71
C LEU A 42 7.84 -5.47 -10.96
N THR A 43 8.62 -6.50 -11.27
CA THR A 43 9.68 -6.43 -12.28
C THR A 43 9.19 -6.22 -13.71
N ASP A 44 7.95 -6.58 -14.08
CA ASP A 44 7.49 -6.49 -15.48
C ASP A 44 5.96 -6.32 -15.70
N TYR A 45 5.11 -6.45 -14.67
CA TYR A 45 3.65 -6.36 -14.81
C TYR A 45 3.01 -5.54 -13.67
N GLY A 46 2.12 -4.61 -14.01
CA GLY A 46 1.30 -3.87 -13.04
C GLY A 46 1.88 -2.55 -12.52
N GLY A 47 3.08 -2.14 -12.98
CA GLY A 47 3.76 -0.95 -12.46
C GLY A 47 3.02 0.37 -12.73
N ASP A 48 2.31 0.48 -13.85
CA ASP A 48 1.55 1.71 -14.16
C ASP A 48 0.30 1.83 -13.28
N GLU A 49 -0.40 0.71 -13.03
CA GLU A 49 -1.52 0.70 -12.08
C GLU A 49 -1.06 1.04 -10.66
N VAL A 50 0.08 0.51 -10.21
CA VAL A 50 0.64 0.81 -8.89
C VAL A 50 1.03 2.29 -8.76
N ARG A 51 1.61 2.90 -9.80
CA ARG A 51 1.88 4.35 -9.84
C ARG A 51 0.60 5.18 -9.75
N GLN A 52 -0.46 4.75 -10.43
CA GLN A 52 -1.77 5.42 -10.37
C GLN A 52 -2.36 5.35 -8.96
N ILE A 53 -2.29 4.19 -8.30
CA ILE A 53 -2.74 4.01 -6.91
C ILE A 53 -1.95 4.94 -5.97
N ALA A 54 -0.63 5.00 -6.10
CA ALA A 54 0.20 5.89 -5.30
C ALA A 54 -0.17 7.37 -5.51
N ALA A 55 -0.41 7.79 -6.77
CA ALA A 55 -0.87 9.15 -7.06
C ALA A 55 -2.24 9.46 -6.45
N GLU A 56 -3.16 8.49 -6.45
CA GLU A 56 -4.47 8.62 -5.79
C GLU A 56 -4.32 8.84 -4.28
N MET A 57 -3.51 8.01 -3.63
CA MET A 57 -3.23 8.05 -2.18
C MET A 57 -2.55 9.35 -1.76
N ARG A 58 -1.61 9.88 -2.55
CA ARG A 58 -1.01 11.22 -2.35
C ARG A 58 -2.04 12.33 -2.44
N GLY A 59 -3.06 12.16 -3.29
CA GLY A 59 -4.21 13.05 -3.39
C GLY A 59 -5.23 12.90 -2.24
N GLY A 60 -4.94 12.07 -1.23
CA GLY A 60 -5.81 11.81 -0.09
C GLY A 60 -7.03 10.96 -0.41
N ARG A 61 -7.02 10.22 -1.53
CA ARG A 61 -8.11 9.35 -1.96
C ARG A 61 -7.62 7.90 -2.02
N PHE A 62 -8.52 6.97 -1.73
CA PHE A 62 -8.23 5.55 -1.86
C PHE A 62 -9.52 4.79 -2.18
N SER A 63 -9.72 4.55 -3.46
CA SER A 63 -10.91 3.90 -4.02
C SER A 63 -10.96 2.40 -3.73
N ASP A 64 -12.16 1.84 -3.80
CA ASP A 64 -12.34 0.39 -3.65
C ASP A 64 -11.67 -0.41 -4.78
N GLU A 65 -11.56 0.18 -5.97
CA GLU A 65 -10.83 -0.41 -7.10
C GLU A 65 -9.33 -0.49 -6.81
N SER A 66 -8.72 0.62 -6.38
CA SER A 66 -7.32 0.66 -5.95
C SER A 66 -7.05 -0.31 -4.81
N ARG A 67 -7.98 -0.41 -3.84
CA ARG A 67 -7.91 -1.40 -2.76
C ARG A 67 -8.01 -2.84 -3.27
N ALA A 68 -8.89 -3.13 -4.23
CA ALA A 68 -9.01 -4.46 -4.82
C ALA A 68 -7.72 -4.84 -5.56
N ARG A 69 -7.15 -3.92 -6.34
CA ARG A 69 -5.91 -4.13 -7.09
C ARG A 69 -4.72 -4.42 -6.18
N LEU A 70 -4.58 -3.69 -5.06
CA LEU A 70 -3.54 -4.01 -4.07
C LEU A 70 -3.73 -5.40 -3.45
N ARG A 71 -4.96 -5.84 -3.20
CA ARG A 71 -5.23 -7.20 -2.67
C ARG A 71 -4.81 -8.31 -3.63
N GLU A 72 -4.91 -8.07 -4.94
CA GLU A 72 -4.41 -9.03 -5.96
C GLU A 72 -2.89 -9.17 -5.91
N LEU A 73 -2.20 -8.15 -5.40
CA LEU A 73 -0.75 -8.15 -5.13
C LEU A 73 -0.43 -8.57 -3.68
N SER A 74 -1.38 -9.17 -2.98
CA SER A 74 -1.26 -9.57 -1.57
C SER A 74 -0.96 -8.40 -0.61
N VAL A 75 -1.28 -7.16 -1.01
CA VAL A 75 -1.15 -5.94 -0.20
C VAL A 75 -2.51 -5.50 0.32
N HIS A 76 -2.63 -5.40 1.65
CA HIS A 76 -3.86 -5.06 2.32
C HIS A 76 -3.75 -3.69 3.00
N VAL A 77 -4.64 -2.76 2.64
CA VAL A 77 -4.74 -1.44 3.28
C VAL A 77 -6.08 -1.28 3.98
N ARG A 78 -6.04 -1.04 5.29
CA ARG A 78 -7.22 -0.83 6.15
C ARG A 78 -7.12 0.50 6.89
N LYS A 79 -8.27 1.06 7.24
CA LYS A 79 -8.32 2.23 8.13
C LYS A 79 -7.93 1.77 9.54
N ALA A 80 -7.13 2.55 10.24
CA ALA A 80 -6.82 2.31 11.64
C ALA A 80 -8.03 2.71 12.48
N ASP A 81 -8.45 1.84 13.38
CA ASP A 81 -9.47 2.18 14.38
C ASP A 81 -8.88 3.23 15.32
N SER A 82 -9.63 4.31 15.54
CA SER A 82 -9.27 5.41 16.44
C SER A 82 -9.60 5.09 17.89
#